data_AF-A0A7X9JA74-F1
#
_entry.id   AF-A0A7X9JA74-F1
#
_cell.length_a   1.000
_cell.length_b   1.000
_cell.length_c   1.000
_cell.angle_alpha   90.00
_cell.angle_beta   90.00
_cell.angle_gamma   90.00
#
_symmetry.space_group_name_H-M   'P 1'
#
loop_
_entity.id
_entity.type
_entity.pdbx_description
1 polymer ?
#
loop_
_entity_poly.entity_id
_entity_poly.type
_entity_poly.pdbx_seq_one_letter_code
_entity_poly.pdbx_strand_id
1 'polypeptide(L)'
;MIHEARFTADKSDYLLRLLQARVYCAVRDLPPFRVNLYPAGHDAAAGEAEQTESSGELVHADDYWGAWNRDFVLTCRFALPADWRGRGPLALWLPLGEAGDFSHPEALARVDGRRFGACDRNHQELELAAEWGAGAAHLLSLHGWTGLGGQIFAQPGKLQLRHCQVVEIDPRLRAFVAQARVALGSARKLAEDAPARARLLNALDAA
;
A
#
# COMPACT_ATOMS: atom_id res chain seq x y z
N MET A 1 -32.09 -7.07 19.55
CA MET A 1 -32.04 -7.61 20.95
C MET A 1 -30.83 -8.50 21.35
N ILE A 2 -30.69 -9.81 21.03
CA ILE A 2 -29.58 -10.64 21.58
C ILE A 2 -28.18 -10.18 21.12
N HIS A 3 -28.02 -9.88 19.83
CA HIS A 3 -26.73 -9.40 19.29
C HIS A 3 -26.34 -8.00 19.75
N GLU A 4 -27.33 -7.16 20.09
CA GLU A 4 -27.09 -5.82 20.63
C GLU A 4 -26.61 -5.92 22.07
N ALA A 5 -27.28 -6.73 22.89
CA ALA A 5 -26.84 -7.01 24.26
C ALA A 5 -25.45 -7.67 24.32
N ARG A 6 -25.08 -8.40 23.27
CA ARG A 6 -23.75 -9.05 23.12
C ARG A 6 -22.73 -8.21 22.37
N PHE A 7 -23.10 -7.02 21.89
CA PHE A 7 -22.24 -6.15 21.08
C PHE A 7 -21.57 -6.89 19.91
N THR A 8 -22.26 -7.87 19.29
CA THR A 8 -21.62 -8.81 18.34
C THR A 8 -20.99 -8.10 17.16
N ALA A 9 -21.65 -7.07 16.61
CA ALA A 9 -21.13 -6.31 15.47
C ALA A 9 -19.88 -5.50 15.85
N ASP A 10 -19.86 -4.87 17.02
CA ASP A 10 -18.73 -4.03 17.47
C ASP A 10 -17.53 -4.90 17.88
N LYS A 11 -17.79 -6.01 18.57
CA LYS A 11 -16.79 -7.05 18.85
C LYS A 11 -16.18 -7.57 17.55
N SER A 12 -17.00 -7.90 16.55
CA SER A 12 -16.53 -8.39 15.26
C SER A 12 -15.69 -7.34 14.53
N ASP A 13 -16.12 -6.07 14.53
CA ASP A 13 -15.36 -4.96 13.94
C ASP A 13 -13.98 -4.81 14.59
N TYR A 14 -13.94 -4.83 15.91
CA TYR A 14 -12.70 -4.74 16.67
C TYR A 14 -11.75 -5.90 16.36
N LEU A 15 -12.24 -7.14 16.39
CA LEU A 15 -11.44 -8.33 16.06
C LEU A 15 -10.95 -8.29 14.62
N LEU A 16 -11.79 -7.83 13.68
CA LEU A 16 -11.38 -7.69 12.28
C LEU A 16 -10.24 -6.68 12.09
N ARG A 17 -10.24 -5.58 12.84
CA ARG A 17 -9.11 -4.62 12.82
C ARG A 17 -7.82 -5.27 13.35
N LEU A 18 -7.91 -6.08 14.41
CA LEU A 18 -6.75 -6.81 14.94
C LEU A 18 -6.22 -7.83 13.93
N LEU A 19 -7.10 -8.59 13.29
CA LEU A 19 -6.73 -9.57 12.27
C LEU A 19 -6.16 -8.91 11.01
N GLN A 20 -6.73 -7.78 10.58
CA GLN A 20 -6.24 -7.04 9.43
C GLN A 20 -4.80 -6.58 9.62
N ALA A 21 -4.42 -6.16 10.82
CA ALA A 21 -3.04 -5.80 11.16
C ALA A 21 -2.05 -6.98 11.13
N ARG A 22 -2.54 -8.22 10.99
CA ARG A 22 -1.75 -9.47 10.93
C ARG A 22 -1.72 -10.10 9.54
N VAL A 23 -2.39 -9.49 8.56
CA VAL A 23 -2.40 -9.99 7.17
C VAL A 23 -0.98 -10.05 6.59
N TYR A 24 -0.11 -9.12 6.98
CA TYR A 24 1.32 -9.21 6.72
C TYR A 24 1.98 -10.09 7.77
N CYS A 25 2.36 -11.31 7.38
CA CYS A 25 2.97 -12.28 8.30
C CYS A 25 4.49 -12.07 8.44
N ALA A 26 5.13 -11.42 7.47
CA ALA A 26 6.52 -10.98 7.53
C ALA A 26 6.70 -9.63 6.82
N VAL A 27 7.61 -8.80 7.32
CA VAL A 27 7.83 -7.44 6.85
C VAL A 27 9.33 -7.14 6.82
N ARG A 28 9.80 -6.48 5.76
CA ARG A 28 11.17 -6.00 5.62
C ARG A 28 11.16 -4.60 5.01
N ASP A 29 11.77 -3.64 5.71
CA ASP A 29 11.90 -2.28 5.18
C ASP A 29 12.75 -2.26 3.90
N LEU A 30 12.30 -1.46 2.93
CA LEU A 30 13.10 -1.09 1.78
C LEU A 30 14.22 -0.12 2.20
N PRO A 31 15.37 -0.13 1.51
CA PRO A 31 16.38 0.90 1.71
C PRO A 31 15.88 2.30 1.34
N PRO A 32 16.57 3.36 1.82
CA PRO A 32 16.27 4.74 1.43
C PRO A 32 16.21 4.92 -0.09
N PHE A 33 15.33 5.81 -0.54
CA PHE A 33 15.19 6.13 -1.96
C PHE A 33 16.10 7.28 -2.35
N ARG A 34 16.55 7.27 -3.60
CA ARG A 34 17.09 8.45 -4.27
C ARG A 34 16.00 9.13 -5.07
N VAL A 35 15.87 10.44 -4.89
CA VAL A 35 14.79 11.26 -5.43
C VAL A 35 15.34 12.24 -6.45
N ASN A 36 14.75 12.23 -7.64
CA ASN A 36 14.87 13.33 -8.60
C ASN A 36 13.50 14.00 -8.75
N LEU A 37 13.48 15.32 -8.69
CA LEU A 37 12.29 16.14 -8.92
C LEU A 37 12.46 16.92 -10.20
N TYR A 38 11.38 17.00 -10.98
CA TYR A 38 11.33 17.67 -12.27
C TYR A 38 10.16 18.67 -12.31
N PRO A 39 10.22 19.68 -13.18
CA PRO A 39 9.03 20.48 -13.51
C PRO A 39 7.89 19.58 -13.99
N ALA A 40 6.65 19.94 -13.66
CA ALA A 40 5.46 19.22 -14.13
C ALA A 40 5.39 19.20 -15.68
N GLY A 41 4.94 18.07 -16.22
CA GLY A 41 4.93 17.79 -17.66
C GLY A 41 6.29 17.31 -18.21
N HIS A 42 7.25 17.01 -17.33
CA HIS A 42 8.49 16.34 -17.72
C HIS A 42 8.19 14.87 -18.01
N ASP A 43 8.59 14.39 -19.18
CA ASP A 43 8.50 12.97 -19.51
C ASP A 43 9.59 12.18 -18.76
N ALA A 44 9.38 12.02 -17.46
CA ALA A 44 10.24 11.22 -16.58
C ALA A 44 10.28 9.74 -17.00
N ALA A 45 9.37 9.29 -17.88
CA ALA A 45 9.30 7.92 -18.39
C ALA A 45 10.05 7.71 -19.72
N ALA A 46 10.39 8.78 -20.45
CA ALA A 46 11.11 8.73 -21.74
C ALA A 46 12.64 8.86 -21.62
N GLY A 47 13.17 9.21 -20.45
CA GLY A 47 14.62 9.28 -20.24
C GLY A 47 15.26 7.89 -20.04
N GLU A 48 16.39 7.65 -20.71
CA GLU A 48 17.27 6.47 -20.65
C GLU A 48 17.82 6.11 -19.25
N ALA A 49 17.31 6.71 -18.16
CA ALA A 49 17.63 6.37 -16.79
C ALA A 49 17.05 5.01 -16.34
N GLU A 50 16.71 4.13 -17.29
CA GLU A 50 15.99 2.87 -17.05
C GLU A 50 16.83 1.81 -16.32
N GLN A 51 18.13 2.01 -16.10
CA GLN A 51 19.00 0.97 -15.51
C GLN A 51 20.10 1.46 -14.55
N THR A 52 20.24 2.77 -14.30
CA THR A 52 21.33 3.32 -13.49
C THR A 52 20.78 3.84 -12.16
N GLU A 53 21.45 3.52 -11.05
CA GLU A 53 21.16 4.18 -9.77
C GLU A 53 21.18 5.69 -9.97
N SER A 54 20.07 6.34 -9.61
CA SER A 54 19.95 7.79 -9.66
C SER A 54 21.09 8.45 -8.87
N SER A 55 21.55 9.64 -9.28
CA SER A 55 22.43 10.49 -8.44
C SER A 55 21.66 11.44 -7.53
N GLY A 56 20.34 11.25 -7.40
CA GLY A 56 19.43 12.12 -6.66
C GLY A 56 19.65 12.13 -5.14
N GLU A 57 18.94 13.04 -4.48
CA GLU A 57 18.95 13.21 -3.02
C GLU A 57 18.45 11.95 -2.33
N LEU A 58 19.14 11.54 -1.26
CA LEU A 58 18.74 10.38 -0.47
C LEU A 58 17.64 10.79 0.51
N VAL A 59 16.54 10.04 0.53
CA VAL A 59 15.38 10.25 1.41
C VAL A 59 15.11 8.97 2.18
N HIS A 60 15.09 9.09 3.52
CA HIS A 60 14.81 8.01 4.45
C HIS A 60 13.31 7.91 4.77
N ALA A 61 12.92 6.83 5.43
CA ALA A 61 11.60 6.75 6.04
C ALA A 61 11.40 7.91 7.04
N ASP A 62 10.18 8.43 7.07
CA ASP A 62 9.72 9.60 7.83
C ASP A 62 10.30 10.96 7.42
N ASP A 63 11.21 11.01 6.44
CA ASP A 63 11.67 12.25 5.86
C ASP A 63 10.58 12.93 5.02
N TYR A 64 10.67 14.27 4.97
CA TYR A 64 9.86 15.08 4.08
C TYR A 64 10.53 15.23 2.71
N TRP A 65 9.84 14.82 1.65
CA TRP A 65 10.30 14.82 0.27
C TRP A 65 9.26 15.43 -0.68
N GLY A 66 9.64 15.57 -1.95
CA GLY A 66 8.75 16.12 -2.96
C GLY A 66 8.53 17.63 -2.81
N ALA A 67 7.78 18.18 -3.75
CA ALA A 67 7.32 19.56 -3.73
C ALA A 67 6.02 19.65 -4.51
N TRP A 68 5.34 20.79 -4.41
CA TRP A 68 4.13 21.07 -5.18
C TRP A 68 4.33 20.82 -6.68
N ASN A 69 3.40 20.08 -7.28
CA ASN A 69 3.26 19.97 -8.72
C ASN A 69 4.60 19.65 -9.42
N ARG A 70 5.21 18.53 -9.02
CA ARG A 70 6.47 18.02 -9.57
C ARG A 70 6.29 16.62 -10.10
N ASP A 71 6.87 16.36 -11.26
CA ASP A 71 7.15 14.99 -11.66
C ASP A 71 8.37 14.50 -10.88
N PHE A 72 8.43 13.20 -10.62
CA PHE A 72 9.50 12.61 -9.83
C PHE A 72 9.91 11.24 -10.32
N VAL A 73 11.14 10.89 -9.97
CA VAL A 73 11.65 9.52 -10.03
C VAL A 73 12.23 9.17 -8.66
N LEU A 74 11.67 8.14 -8.00
CA LEU A 74 12.24 7.50 -6.82
C LEU A 74 12.93 6.22 -7.25
N THR A 75 14.16 5.98 -6.77
CA THR A 75 14.87 4.71 -7.05
C THR A 75 15.49 4.13 -5.78
N CYS A 76 15.43 2.81 -5.63
CA CYS A 76 16.23 2.10 -4.63
C CYS A 76 16.57 0.70 -5.13
N ARG A 77 17.67 0.13 -4.62
CA ARG A 77 17.95 -1.30 -4.78
C ARG A 77 17.43 -2.04 -3.56
N PHE A 78 16.66 -3.08 -3.78
CA PHE A 78 16.14 -3.94 -2.71
C PHE A 78 16.46 -5.39 -3.00
N ALA A 79 16.44 -6.22 -1.98
CA ALA A 79 16.57 -7.66 -2.14
C ALA A 79 15.43 -8.35 -1.40
N LEU A 80 14.83 -9.35 -2.04
CA LEU A 80 13.86 -10.19 -1.38
C LEU A 80 14.57 -11.14 -0.41
N PRO A 81 14.10 -11.29 0.85
CA PRO A 81 14.72 -12.20 1.80
C PRO A 81 14.73 -13.65 1.26
N ALA A 82 15.90 -14.29 1.22
CA ALA A 82 16.06 -15.64 0.65
C ALA A 82 15.22 -16.69 1.39
N ASP A 83 15.00 -16.49 2.69
CA ASP A 83 14.21 -17.34 3.58
C ASP A 83 12.70 -17.22 3.36
N TRP A 84 12.23 -16.28 2.53
CA TRP A 84 10.81 -16.12 2.17
C TRP A 84 10.39 -16.94 0.96
N ARG A 85 11.34 -17.66 0.33
CA ARG A 85 11.07 -18.49 -0.83
C ARG A 85 9.98 -19.52 -0.53
N GLY A 86 8.88 -19.47 -1.30
CA GLY A 86 7.79 -20.45 -1.23
C GLY A 86 6.84 -20.30 -0.02
N ARG A 87 6.94 -19.20 0.74
CA ARG A 87 6.07 -18.98 1.92
C ARG A 87 4.67 -18.45 1.57
N GLY A 88 4.57 -17.59 0.55
CA GLY A 88 3.31 -17.00 0.12
C GLY A 88 3.51 -15.89 -0.92
N PRO A 89 2.43 -15.20 -1.31
CA PRO A 89 2.51 -14.00 -2.15
C PRO A 89 3.33 -12.91 -1.47
N LEU A 90 4.19 -12.25 -2.25
CA LEU A 90 4.99 -11.11 -1.79
C LEU A 90 4.45 -9.85 -2.44
N ALA A 91 4.52 -8.72 -1.73
CA ALA A 91 4.13 -7.43 -2.26
C ALA A 91 5.09 -6.33 -1.82
N LEU A 92 5.07 -5.22 -2.55
CA LEU A 92 5.62 -3.95 -2.11
C LEU A 92 4.51 -3.15 -1.44
N TRP A 93 4.81 -2.60 -0.27
CA TRP A 93 4.01 -1.59 0.42
C TRP A 93 4.71 -0.24 0.25
N LEU A 94 4.07 0.70 -0.46
CA LEU A 94 4.65 1.96 -0.92
C LEU A 94 3.84 3.18 -0.44
N PRO A 95 3.82 3.47 0.87
CA PRO A 95 3.17 4.65 1.41
C PRO A 95 4.03 5.91 1.17
N LEU A 96 3.94 6.46 -0.05
CA LEU A 96 4.78 7.56 -0.52
C LEU A 96 4.45 8.92 0.12
N GLY A 97 3.33 9.03 0.83
CA GLY A 97 2.84 10.25 1.46
C GLY A 97 1.42 10.59 1.04
N GLU A 98 0.90 11.71 1.53
CA GLU A 98 -0.44 12.20 1.20
C GLU A 98 -0.38 13.67 0.84
N ALA A 99 -0.73 14.01 -0.41
CA ALA A 99 -0.77 15.39 -0.87
C ALA A 99 -2.03 16.15 -0.40
N GLY A 100 -3.06 15.43 0.05
CA GLY A 100 -4.34 16.00 0.48
C GLY A 100 -5.34 16.29 -0.65
N ASP A 101 -5.00 16.04 -1.92
CA ASP A 101 -5.93 16.01 -3.05
C ASP A 101 -6.37 14.57 -3.38
N PHE A 102 -6.89 14.30 -4.59
CA PHE A 102 -7.66 13.09 -4.90
C PHE A 102 -6.89 11.77 -4.67
N SER A 103 -5.74 11.58 -5.33
CA SER A 103 -4.96 10.32 -5.25
C SER A 103 -3.45 10.56 -5.35
N HIS A 104 -2.91 11.67 -4.85
CA HIS A 104 -1.48 11.95 -5.00
C HIS A 104 -0.66 11.73 -3.71
N PRO A 105 0.64 11.40 -3.83
CA PRO A 105 1.38 11.19 -5.09
C PRO A 105 0.92 9.92 -5.82
N GLU A 106 0.91 9.97 -7.16
CA GLU A 106 0.67 8.81 -8.01
C GLU A 106 1.99 8.39 -8.68
N ALA A 107 2.22 7.09 -8.84
CA ALA A 107 3.44 6.57 -9.45
C ALA A 107 3.22 5.26 -10.19
N LEU A 108 3.86 5.15 -11.35
CA LEU A 108 4.08 3.90 -12.07
C LEU A 108 5.33 3.22 -11.52
N ALA A 109 5.16 2.02 -10.97
CA ALA A 109 6.22 1.20 -10.43
C ALA A 109 6.83 0.28 -11.49
N ARG A 110 8.16 0.17 -11.44
CA ARG A 110 8.98 -0.69 -12.29
C ARG A 110 9.98 -1.47 -11.44
N VAL A 111 10.17 -2.73 -11.78
CA VAL A 111 11.27 -3.55 -11.24
C VAL A 111 12.15 -3.96 -12.40
N ASP A 112 13.44 -3.66 -12.30
CA ASP A 112 14.45 -3.89 -13.34
C ASP A 112 14.00 -3.36 -14.71
N GLY A 113 13.45 -2.14 -14.70
CA GLY A 113 12.92 -1.44 -15.89
C GLY A 113 11.52 -1.87 -16.33
N ARG A 114 11.02 -3.04 -15.88
CA ARG A 114 9.72 -3.57 -16.29
C ARG A 114 8.58 -3.00 -15.44
N ARG A 115 7.63 -2.35 -16.11
CA ARG A 115 6.38 -1.85 -15.52
C ARG A 115 5.53 -3.01 -14.99
N PHE A 116 4.93 -2.86 -13.81
CA PHE A 116 4.08 -3.92 -13.26
C PHE A 116 2.91 -3.46 -12.39
N GLY A 117 2.92 -2.23 -11.92
CA GLY A 117 1.82 -1.71 -11.11
C GLY A 117 1.86 -0.20 -11.01
N ALA A 118 0.75 0.39 -10.61
CA ALA A 118 0.67 1.79 -10.24
C ALA A 118 0.23 1.89 -8.79
N CYS A 119 0.84 2.82 -8.06
CA CYS A 119 0.52 3.09 -6.66
C CYS A 119 0.11 4.55 -6.47
N ASP A 120 -0.75 4.75 -5.48
CA ASP A 120 -1.25 6.05 -5.06
C ASP A 120 -1.58 6.01 -3.55
N ARG A 121 -2.12 7.09 -2.98
CA ARG A 121 -2.44 7.13 -1.54
C ARG A 121 -3.49 6.08 -1.11
N ASN A 122 -4.35 5.62 -2.02
CA ASN A 122 -5.38 4.61 -1.79
C ASN A 122 -4.92 3.19 -2.20
N HIS A 123 -3.94 3.09 -3.11
CA HIS A 123 -3.37 1.84 -3.63
C HIS A 123 -1.87 1.79 -3.33
N GLN A 124 -1.52 1.39 -2.12
CA GLN A 124 -0.13 1.35 -1.65
C GLN A 124 0.48 -0.06 -1.72
N GLU A 125 -0.31 -1.10 -1.99
CA GLU A 125 0.16 -2.49 -2.07
C GLU A 125 0.24 -2.95 -3.54
N LEU A 126 1.41 -3.42 -3.97
CA LEU A 126 1.64 -3.99 -5.30
C LEU A 126 2.19 -5.41 -5.17
N GLU A 127 1.42 -6.41 -5.60
CA GLU A 127 1.87 -7.81 -5.61
C GLU A 127 3.05 -8.00 -6.57
N LEU A 128 4.10 -8.67 -6.10
CA LEU A 128 5.29 -8.98 -6.87
C LEU A 128 5.11 -10.31 -7.60
N ALA A 129 5.48 -10.32 -8.88
CA ALA A 129 5.49 -11.55 -9.67
C ALA A 129 6.55 -12.53 -9.14
N ALA A 130 6.23 -13.83 -9.15
CA ALA A 130 7.09 -14.89 -8.62
C ALA A 130 8.48 -14.97 -9.29
N GLU A 131 8.62 -14.39 -10.49
CA GLU A 131 9.88 -14.32 -11.24
C GLU A 131 10.95 -13.42 -10.63
N TRP A 132 10.57 -12.43 -9.80
CA TRP A 132 11.53 -11.57 -9.10
C TRP A 132 12.04 -12.21 -7.81
N GLY A 133 12.38 -13.50 -7.91
CA GLY A 133 12.46 -14.44 -6.80
C GLY A 133 13.31 -14.02 -5.59
N ALA A 134 13.04 -14.68 -4.47
CA ALA A 134 13.76 -14.53 -3.21
C ALA A 134 15.29 -14.67 -3.37
N GLY A 135 16.04 -13.74 -2.78
CA GLY A 135 17.50 -13.71 -2.76
C GLY A 135 18.17 -12.87 -3.84
N ALA A 136 17.44 -12.45 -4.88
CA ALA A 136 17.98 -11.55 -5.91
C ALA A 136 17.84 -10.07 -5.50
N ALA A 137 18.81 -9.25 -5.93
CA ALA A 137 18.76 -7.81 -5.78
C ALA A 137 18.18 -7.16 -7.04
N HIS A 138 17.16 -6.32 -6.84
CA HIS A 138 16.38 -5.69 -7.89
C HIS A 138 16.44 -4.17 -7.77
N LEU A 139 16.34 -3.48 -8.90
CA LEU A 139 16.16 -2.03 -8.96
C LEU A 139 14.67 -1.71 -9.00
N LEU A 140 14.16 -1.04 -7.98
CA LEU A 140 12.83 -0.43 -7.99
C LEU A 140 12.94 1.00 -8.49
N SER A 141 12.13 1.37 -9.48
CA SER A 141 11.91 2.77 -9.87
C SER A 141 10.42 3.12 -9.85
N LEU A 142 10.10 4.28 -9.30
CA LEU A 142 8.76 4.85 -9.22
C LEU A 142 8.76 6.17 -9.98
N HIS A 143 8.02 6.22 -11.09
CA HIS A 143 7.90 7.40 -11.92
C HIS A 143 6.52 7.99 -11.70
N GLY A 144 6.44 9.23 -11.25
CA GLY A 144 5.17 9.74 -10.76
C GLY A 144 5.07 11.25 -10.72
N TRP A 145 3.95 11.71 -10.18
CA TRP A 145 3.63 13.12 -10.00
C TRP A 145 3.12 13.38 -8.59
N THR A 146 3.59 14.47 -7.98
CA THR A 146 3.29 14.80 -6.57
C THR A 146 1.89 15.36 -6.34
N GLY A 147 1.18 15.76 -7.40
CA GLY A 147 -0.16 16.32 -7.32
C GLY A 147 -0.22 17.83 -7.09
N LEU A 148 -1.44 18.34 -6.92
CA LEU A 148 -1.77 19.77 -6.76
C LEU A 148 -1.95 20.20 -5.31
N GLY A 149 -2.03 19.24 -4.36
CA GLY A 149 -1.97 19.54 -2.93
C GLY A 149 -3.25 20.12 -2.33
N GLY A 150 -4.35 19.36 -2.36
CA GLY A 150 -5.64 19.66 -1.71
C GLY A 150 -6.35 20.94 -2.17
N GLN A 151 -7.67 21.05 -1.93
CA GLN A 151 -8.43 22.22 -2.35
C GLN A 151 -8.18 23.45 -1.43
N ILE A 152 -7.68 24.51 -2.07
CA ILE A 152 -8.03 25.93 -1.88
C ILE A 152 -7.11 26.78 -0.97
N PHE A 153 -6.69 26.42 0.25
CA PHE A 153 -5.72 27.25 1.01
C PHE A 153 -4.98 26.47 2.09
N ALA A 154 -3.84 25.86 1.77
CA ALA A 154 -2.76 25.62 2.74
C ALA A 154 -1.50 25.36 1.91
N GLN A 155 -0.37 25.93 2.33
CA GLN A 155 0.89 25.87 1.59
C GLN A 155 1.17 24.44 1.09
N PRO A 156 1.64 24.26 -0.15
CA PRO A 156 1.96 22.93 -0.63
C PRO A 156 3.05 22.33 0.25
N GLY A 157 2.63 21.41 1.11
CA GLY A 157 3.51 20.71 2.03
C GLY A 157 4.40 19.76 1.25
N LYS A 158 5.59 19.51 1.80
CA LYS A 158 6.35 18.34 1.41
C LYS A 158 5.57 17.08 1.80
N LEU A 159 5.69 16.04 0.99
CA LEU A 159 5.17 14.71 1.27
C LEU A 159 6.03 14.06 2.36
N GLN A 160 5.43 13.36 3.31
CA GLN A 160 6.21 12.55 4.25
C GLN A 160 6.30 11.12 3.74
N LEU A 161 7.51 10.63 3.46
CA LEU A 161 7.72 9.24 3.08
C LEU A 161 7.48 8.37 4.30
N ARG A 162 6.59 7.37 4.22
CA ARG A 162 6.46 6.37 5.30
C ARG A 162 7.34 5.17 4.99
N HIS A 163 7.45 4.26 5.96
CA HIS A 163 8.17 3.00 5.78
C HIS A 163 7.63 2.23 4.56
N CYS A 164 8.41 2.23 3.49
CA CYS A 164 8.17 1.40 2.32
C CYS A 164 8.79 0.03 2.57
N GLN A 165 8.07 -1.03 2.22
CA GLN A 165 8.38 -2.38 2.70
C GLN A 165 8.18 -3.43 1.62
N VAL A 166 8.91 -4.53 1.73
CA VAL A 166 8.50 -5.82 1.18
C VAL A 166 7.70 -6.53 2.26
N VAL A 167 6.52 -7.05 1.91
CA VAL A 167 5.64 -7.77 2.82
C VAL A 167 5.34 -9.16 2.27
N GLU A 168 5.30 -10.14 3.17
CA GLU A 168 4.72 -11.45 2.91
C GLU A 168 3.26 -11.43 3.35
N ILE A 169 2.38 -11.88 2.45
CA ILE A 169 0.94 -11.87 2.66
C ILE A 169 0.49 -13.26 3.09
N ASP A 170 -0.27 -13.37 4.18
CA ASP A 170 -1.05 -14.57 4.47
C ASP A 170 -2.32 -14.56 3.60
N PRO A 171 -2.41 -15.41 2.54
CA PRO A 171 -3.55 -15.39 1.63
C PRO A 171 -4.84 -15.89 2.30
N ARG A 172 -4.74 -16.78 3.29
CA ARG A 172 -5.91 -17.32 3.99
C ARG A 172 -6.50 -16.28 4.93
N LEU A 173 -5.65 -15.64 5.72
CA LEU A 173 -6.08 -14.56 6.61
C LEU A 173 -6.62 -13.37 5.82
N ARG A 174 -5.99 -13.01 4.70
CA ARG A 174 -6.49 -11.96 3.80
C ARG A 174 -7.88 -12.28 3.26
N ALA A 175 -8.08 -13.49 2.74
CA ALA A 175 -9.37 -13.92 2.23
C ALA A 175 -10.44 -13.89 3.33
N PHE A 176 -10.09 -14.37 4.53
CA PHE A 176 -10.98 -14.32 5.69
C PHE A 176 -11.39 -12.90 6.06
N VAL A 177 -10.41 -11.99 6.23
CA VAL A 177 -10.68 -10.58 6.58
C VAL A 177 -11.56 -9.91 5.55
N ALA A 178 -11.31 -10.13 4.25
CA ALA A 178 -12.13 -9.60 3.18
C ALA A 178 -13.59 -10.11 3.27
N GLN A 179 -13.77 -11.43 3.40
CA GLN A 179 -15.09 -12.04 3.49
C GLN A 179 -15.85 -11.57 4.74
N ALA A 180 -15.19 -11.52 5.89
CA ALA A 180 -15.79 -11.10 7.14
C ALA A 180 -16.14 -9.60 7.15
N ARG A 181 -15.32 -8.74 6.52
CA ARG A 181 -15.66 -7.33 6.30
C ARG A 181 -16.92 -7.17 5.45
N VAL A 182 -17.04 -7.93 4.37
CA VAL A 182 -18.26 -7.92 3.52
C VAL A 182 -19.46 -8.39 4.33
N ALA A 183 -19.36 -9.52 5.04
CA ALA A 183 -20.44 -10.05 5.86
C ALA A 183 -20.90 -9.06 6.95
N LEU A 184 -19.96 -8.44 7.66
CA LEU A 184 -20.27 -7.44 8.70
C LEU A 184 -20.90 -6.18 8.10
N GLY A 185 -20.36 -5.72 6.97
CA GLY A 185 -20.91 -4.58 6.21
C GLY A 185 -22.35 -4.85 5.78
N SER A 186 -22.63 -6.03 5.22
CA SER A 186 -23.99 -6.45 4.86
C SER A 186 -24.91 -6.53 6.08
N ALA A 187 -24.47 -7.15 7.18
CA ALA A 187 -25.26 -7.26 8.40
C ALA A 187 -25.63 -5.88 9.00
N ARG A 188 -24.74 -4.87 8.86
CA ARG A 188 -24.99 -3.50 9.30
C ARG A 188 -26.00 -2.73 8.42
N LYS A 189 -26.24 -3.18 7.19
CA LYS A 189 -27.17 -2.54 6.24
C LYS A 189 -28.55 -3.20 6.19
N LEU A 190 -28.69 -4.43 6.70
CA LEU A 190 -29.96 -5.13 6.79
C LEU A 190 -30.81 -4.61 7.96
N ALA A 191 -32.14 -4.70 7.81
CA ALA A 191 -33.08 -4.43 8.89
C ALA A 191 -32.81 -5.34 10.11
N GLU A 192 -33.11 -4.84 11.31
CA GLU A 192 -32.77 -5.55 12.55
C GLU A 192 -33.44 -6.93 12.66
N ASP A 193 -34.68 -7.02 12.18
CA ASP A 193 -35.54 -8.20 12.18
C ASP A 193 -35.28 -9.16 11.00
N ALA A 194 -34.42 -8.77 10.05
CA ALA A 194 -34.09 -9.60 8.89
C ALA A 194 -33.35 -10.89 9.34
N PRO A 195 -33.87 -12.10 9.05
CA PRO A 195 -33.21 -13.35 9.46
C PRO A 195 -31.78 -13.48 8.92
N ALA A 196 -31.52 -12.93 7.73
CA ALA A 196 -30.19 -12.90 7.13
C ALA A 196 -29.17 -12.14 8.00
N ARG A 197 -29.59 -11.06 8.68
CA ARG A 197 -28.71 -10.30 9.59
C ARG A 197 -28.23 -11.16 10.75
N ALA A 198 -29.17 -11.85 11.42
CA ALA A 198 -28.83 -12.73 12.54
C ALA A 198 -27.92 -13.89 12.09
N ARG A 199 -28.16 -14.49 10.92
CA ARG A 199 -27.31 -15.55 10.37
C ARG A 199 -25.88 -15.07 10.12
N LEU A 200 -25.70 -13.89 9.54
CA LEU A 200 -24.38 -13.30 9.30
C LEU A 200 -23.64 -13.02 10.62
N LEU A 201 -24.33 -12.43 11.61
CA LEU A 201 -23.71 -12.11 12.90
C LEU A 201 -23.35 -13.37 13.70
N ASN A 202 -24.17 -14.42 13.65
CA ASN A 202 -23.82 -15.71 14.25
C ASN A 202 -22.62 -16.36 13.58
N ALA A 203 -22.54 -16.32 12.24
CA ALA A 203 -21.40 -16.87 11.50
C ALA A 203 -20.11 -16.10 11.80
N LEU A 204 -20.19 -14.77 11.92
CA LEU A 204 -19.05 -13.93 12.30
C LEU A 204 -18.57 -14.16 13.73
N ASP A 205 -19.48 -14.40 14.69
CA ASP A 205 -19.10 -14.64 16.08
C ASP A 205 -18.48 -16.03 16.29
N ALA A 206 -18.84 -17.01 15.44
CA ALA A 206 -18.34 -18.38 15.52
C ALA A 206 -17.00 -18.61 14.81
N ALA A 207 -16.64 -17.74 13.85
CA ALA A 207 -15.43 -17.86 13.03
C ALA A 207 -14.22 -17.20 13.72
#